data_AF-A0A359EXR0-F1
#
_entry.id   AF-A0A359EXR0-F1
#
_cell.length_a   1.000
_cell.length_b   1.000
_cell.length_c   1.000
_cell.angle_alpha   90.00
_cell.angle_beta   90.00
_cell.angle_gamma   90.00
#
_symmetry.space_group_name_H-M   'P 1'
#
loop_
_entity.id
_entity.type
_entity.pdbx_description
1 polymer ?
#
loop_
_entity_poly.entity_id
_entity_poly.type
_entity_poly.pdbx_seq_one_letter_code
_entity_poly.pdbx_strand_id
1 'polypeptide(L)'
;MDANEVLLSLLLTLAAAKIIAELAERISVPAVLGEILAGALFGPSVLGLVQPNEFLTILGEIGVILLLLEVGMEMDLRDLLQVGRASLSVAVTGILLPIALGFGALTIAGYSPSSSFFLGAALTATSVGITARAFGDLRALATLNARIVIGAAVADDV
;
A
#
# COMPACT_ATOMS: atom_id res chain seq x y z
N MET A 1 -27.20 5.08 9.97
CA MET A 1 -26.57 6.40 9.91
C MET A 1 -27.47 7.30 9.12
N ASP A 2 -27.77 8.47 9.66
CA ASP A 2 -28.51 9.48 8.93
C ASP A 2 -27.59 10.13 7.89
N ALA A 3 -28.15 10.65 6.80
CA ALA A 3 -27.37 11.24 5.69
C ALA A 3 -26.36 12.30 6.17
N ASN A 4 -26.71 13.06 7.21
CA ASN A 4 -25.84 14.07 7.81
C ASN A 4 -24.57 13.47 8.42
N GLU A 5 -24.66 12.30 9.09
CA GLU A 5 -23.50 11.64 9.70
C GLU A 5 -22.53 11.12 8.64
N VAL A 6 -23.07 10.60 7.53
CA VAL A 6 -22.28 10.14 6.39
C VAL A 6 -21.56 11.31 5.74
N LEU A 7 -22.26 12.41 5.47
CA LEU A 7 -21.68 13.62 4.89
C LEU A 7 -20.62 14.25 5.79
N LEU A 8 -20.86 14.28 7.10
CA LEU A 8 -19.88 14.77 8.07
C LEU A 8 -18.63 13.88 8.10
N SER A 9 -18.81 12.55 8.12
CA SER A 9 -17.70 11.59 8.12
C SER A 9 -16.85 11.73 6.85
N LEU A 10 -17.50 11.88 5.70
CA LEU A 10 -16.81 12.16 4.43
C LEU A 10 -16.04 13.47 4.47
N LEU A 11 -16.68 14.55 4.92
CA LEU A 11 -16.06 15.86 5.01
C LEU A 11 -14.81 15.80 5.89
N LEU A 12 -14.92 15.22 7.08
CA LEU A 12 -13.80 15.08 8.00
C LEU A 12 -12.68 14.23 7.41
N THR A 13 -13.02 13.10 6.77
CA THR A 13 -12.03 12.20 6.16
C THR A 13 -11.28 12.89 5.03
N LEU A 14 -11.99 13.53 4.10
CA LEU A 14 -11.39 14.23 2.96
C LEU A 14 -10.60 15.47 3.39
N ALA A 15 -11.12 16.25 4.33
CA ALA A 15 -10.42 17.43 4.85
C ALA A 15 -9.13 17.04 5.59
N ALA A 16 -9.19 16.05 6.48
CA ALA A 16 -8.02 15.55 7.21
C ALA A 16 -6.98 14.98 6.25
N ALA A 17 -7.39 14.12 5.30
CA ALA A 17 -6.52 13.55 4.30
C ALA A 17 -5.82 14.64 3.48
N LYS A 18 -6.56 15.63 2.97
CA LYS A 18 -5.99 16.74 2.19
C LYS A 18 -5.01 17.60 2.98
N ILE A 19 -5.35 17.97 4.21
CA ILE A 19 -4.48 18.81 5.05
C ILE A 19 -3.16 18.10 5.36
N ILE A 20 -3.22 16.83 5.72
CA ILE A 20 -2.03 16.07 6.11
C ILE A 20 -1.21 15.68 4.88
N ALA A 21 -1.85 15.33 3.76
CA ALA A 21 -1.16 15.09 2.48
C ALA A 21 -0.38 16.33 2.02
N GLU A 22 -0.99 17.51 2.04
CA GLU A 22 -0.34 18.77 1.71
C GLU A 22 0.86 19.06 2.64
N LEU A 23 0.73 18.77 3.94
CA LEU A 23 1.84 18.90 4.87
C LEU A 23 2.96 17.90 4.57
N ALA A 24 2.62 16.66 4.21
CA ALA A 24 3.59 15.62 3.83
C ALA A 24 4.39 16.04 2.59
N GLU A 25 3.71 16.55 1.56
CA GLU A 25 4.38 17.04 0.34
C GLU A 25 5.34 18.19 0.64
N ARG A 26 4.96 19.12 1.54
CA ARG A 26 5.82 20.24 1.95
C ARG A 26 7.13 19.81 2.60
N ILE A 27 7.13 18.64 3.25
CA ILE A 27 8.35 18.03 3.83
C ILE A 27 8.97 16.98 2.91
N SER A 28 8.59 16.94 1.62
CA SER A 28 9.11 16.00 0.60
C SER A 28 8.81 14.53 0.89
N VAL A 29 7.68 14.25 1.55
CA VAL A 29 7.15 12.89 1.77
C VAL A 29 5.99 12.66 0.80
N PRO A 30 5.84 11.45 0.21
CA PRO A 30 4.69 11.10 -0.62
C PRO A 30 3.34 11.41 0.06
N ALA A 31 2.43 12.02 -0.68
CA ALA A 31 1.11 12.43 -0.21
C ALA A 31 0.31 11.25 0.38
N VAL A 32 0.40 10.08 -0.26
CA VAL A 32 -0.28 8.85 0.19
C VAL A 32 0.05 8.48 1.64
N LEU A 33 1.28 8.73 2.11
CA LEU A 33 1.66 8.48 3.50
C LEU A 33 0.95 9.45 4.45
N GLY A 34 0.78 10.70 4.05
CA GLY A 34 0.00 11.69 4.79
C GLY A 34 -1.48 11.30 4.89
N GLU A 35 -2.07 10.77 3.82
CA GLU A 35 -3.46 10.30 3.81
C GLU A 35 -3.67 9.11 4.76
N ILE A 36 -2.74 8.13 4.76
CA ILE A 36 -2.79 6.99 5.68
C ILE A 36 -2.65 7.46 7.14
N LEU A 37 -1.72 8.37 7.41
CA LEU A 37 -1.56 8.97 8.74
C LEU A 37 -2.82 9.74 9.17
N ALA A 38 -3.49 10.44 8.25
CA ALA A 38 -4.75 11.10 8.53
C ALA A 38 -5.82 10.11 8.99
N GLY A 39 -5.97 8.98 8.27
CA GLY A 39 -6.89 7.91 8.65
C GLY A 39 -6.58 7.33 10.03
N ALA A 40 -5.31 7.07 10.34
CA ALA A 40 -4.90 6.57 11.65
C ALA A 40 -5.15 7.57 12.79
N LEU A 41 -4.89 8.86 12.56
CA LEU A 41 -5.06 9.92 13.56
C LEU A 41 -6.54 10.25 13.79
N PHE A 42 -7.32 10.45 12.73
CA PHE A 42 -8.72 10.87 12.84
C PHE A 42 -9.68 9.68 13.05
N GLY A 43 -9.22 8.47 12.76
CA GLY A 43 -9.94 7.22 13.02
C GLY A 43 -9.99 6.83 14.51
N PRO A 44 -10.59 5.66 14.81
CA PRO A 44 -10.81 5.18 16.19
C PRO A 44 -9.52 4.88 16.96
N SER A 45 -8.39 4.74 16.27
CA SER A 45 -7.11 4.43 16.90
C SER A 45 -6.54 5.57 17.74
N VAL A 46 -6.86 6.83 17.43
CA VAL A 46 -6.30 8.00 18.14
C VAL A 46 -7.39 9.00 18.55
N LEU A 47 -8.00 9.74 17.62
CA LEU A 47 -8.97 10.79 17.96
C LEU A 47 -10.42 10.31 17.98
N GLY A 48 -10.76 9.24 17.24
CA GLY A 48 -12.12 8.69 17.18
C GLY A 48 -13.16 9.59 16.52
N LEU A 49 -12.73 10.57 15.72
CA LEU A 49 -13.61 11.55 15.05
C LEU A 49 -14.35 10.95 13.85
N VAL A 50 -13.74 9.96 13.20
CA VAL A 50 -14.34 9.21 12.08
C VAL A 50 -14.39 7.74 12.46
N GLN A 51 -15.56 7.13 12.31
CA GLN A 51 -15.75 5.69 12.55
C GLN A 51 -15.83 4.93 11.22
N PRO A 52 -15.19 3.75 11.11
CA PRO A 52 -15.35 2.88 9.95
C PRO A 52 -16.83 2.54 9.77
N ASN A 53 -17.29 2.65 8.53
CA ASN A 53 -18.64 2.25 8.16
C ASN A 53 -18.61 1.70 6.73
N GLU A 54 -19.65 0.93 6.38
CA GLU A 54 -19.76 0.23 5.10
C GLU A 54 -19.61 1.19 3.91
N PHE A 55 -20.16 2.39 4.00
CA PHE A 55 -20.09 3.39 2.93
C PHE A 55 -18.66 3.92 2.71
N LEU A 56 -17.92 4.26 3.77
CA LEU A 56 -16.52 4.66 3.67
C LEU A 56 -15.64 3.50 3.18
N THR A 57 -15.94 2.26 3.59
CA THR A 57 -15.21 1.07 3.11
C THR A 57 -15.40 0.89 1.61
N ILE A 58 -16.64 0.90 1.12
CA ILE A 58 -16.94 0.78 -0.32
C ILE A 58 -16.29 1.91 -1.12
N LEU A 59 -16.36 3.16 -0.62
CA LEU A 59 -15.69 4.28 -1.28
C LEU A 59 -14.17 4.13 -1.30
N GLY A 60 -13.57 3.61 -0.21
CA GLY A 60 -12.15 3.30 -0.15
C GLY A 60 -11.75 2.25 -1.18
N GLU A 61 -12.53 1.18 -1.31
CA GLU A 61 -12.32 0.12 -2.31
C GLU A 61 -12.42 0.66 -3.73
N ILE A 62 -13.44 1.47 -4.03
CA ILE A 62 -13.57 2.15 -5.33
C ILE A 62 -12.36 3.06 -5.57
N GLY A 63 -11.92 3.82 -4.56
CA GLY A 63 -10.75 4.68 -4.63
C GLY A 63 -9.47 3.90 -4.97
N VAL A 64 -9.25 2.73 -4.35
CA VAL A 64 -8.12 1.85 -4.64
C VAL A 64 -8.19 1.30 -6.07
N ILE A 65 -9.37 0.89 -6.54
CA ILE A 65 -9.55 0.42 -7.92
C ILE A 65 -9.22 1.52 -8.92
N LEU A 66 -9.75 2.74 -8.71
CA LEU A 66 -9.48 3.89 -9.57
C LEU A 66 -7.99 4.25 -9.57
N LEU A 67 -7.35 4.22 -8.38
CA LEU A 67 -5.91 4.46 -8.26
C LEU A 67 -5.08 3.45 -9.05
N LEU A 68 -5.36 2.15 -8.90
CA LEU A 68 -4.64 1.10 -9.62
C LEU A 68 -4.86 1.20 -11.13
N LEU A 69 -6.06 1.57 -11.55
CA LEU A 69 -6.38 1.82 -12.96
C LEU A 69 -5.59 3.02 -13.50
N GLU A 70 -5.56 4.14 -12.78
CA GLU A 70 -4.83 5.34 -13.16
C GLU A 70 -3.33 5.06 -13.32
N VAL A 71 -2.71 4.42 -12.31
CA VAL A 71 -1.32 3.97 -12.38
C VAL A 71 -1.10 3.07 -13.60
N GLY A 72 -1.98 2.09 -13.82
CA GLY A 72 -1.87 1.17 -14.95
C GLY A 72 -1.95 1.87 -16.31
N MET A 73 -2.73 2.96 -16.40
CA MET A 73 -2.85 3.78 -17.61
C MET A 73 -1.62 4.67 -17.86
N GLU A 74 -0.90 5.08 -16.82
CA GLU A 74 0.34 5.87 -16.95
C GLU A 74 1.56 5.01 -17.34
N MET A 75 1.51 3.70 -17.07
CA MET A 75 2.63 2.78 -17.29
C MET A 75 2.68 2.23 -18.72
N ASP A 76 3.88 2.21 -19.31
CA ASP A 76 4.13 1.47 -20.56
C ASP A 76 4.42 -0.01 -20.26
N LEU A 77 3.52 -0.89 -20.69
CA LEU A 77 3.66 -2.34 -20.51
C LEU A 77 4.91 -2.90 -21.20
N ARG A 78 5.36 -2.31 -22.31
CA ARG A 78 6.58 -2.76 -23.02
C ARG A 78 7.81 -2.50 -22.15
N ASP A 79 7.83 -1.38 -21.45
CA ASP A 79 8.91 -1.02 -20.54
C ASP A 79 8.92 -1.91 -19.29
N LEU A 80 7.75 -2.34 -18.82
CA LEU A 80 7.62 -3.32 -17.74
C LEU A 80 8.16 -4.70 -18.16
N LEU A 81 7.84 -5.14 -19.39
CA LEU A 81 8.31 -6.41 -19.93
C LEU A 81 9.82 -6.44 -20.14
N GLN A 82 10.45 -5.30 -20.46
CA GLN A 82 11.91 -5.19 -20.60
C GLN A 82 12.65 -5.51 -19.30
N VAL A 83 12.06 -5.22 -18.14
CA VAL A 83 12.64 -5.49 -16.82
C VAL A 83 12.19 -6.80 -16.19
N GLY A 84 11.38 -7.61 -16.90
CA GLY A 84 10.69 -8.77 -16.34
C GLY A 84 11.61 -9.79 -15.65
N ARG A 85 12.83 -10.03 -16.16
CA ARG A 85 13.79 -10.95 -15.50
C ARG A 85 14.27 -10.41 -14.15
N ALA A 86 14.54 -9.11 -14.07
CA ALA A 86 14.93 -8.46 -12.83
C ALA A 86 13.75 -8.44 -11.85
N SER A 87 12.55 -8.06 -12.32
CA SER A 87 11.32 -8.10 -11.53
C SER A 87 11.03 -9.48 -10.96
N LEU A 88 11.14 -10.54 -11.76
CA LEU A 88 10.92 -11.91 -11.28
C LEU A 88 11.97 -12.32 -10.23
N SER A 89 13.23 -11.91 -10.40
CA SER A 89 14.26 -12.18 -9.39
C SER A 89 13.98 -11.46 -8.06
N VAL A 90 13.46 -10.24 -8.13
CA VAL A 90 13.06 -9.46 -6.95
C VAL A 90 11.86 -10.11 -6.28
N ALA A 91 10.83 -10.50 -7.03
CA ALA A 91 9.64 -11.20 -6.54
C ALA A 91 10.01 -12.50 -5.80
N VAL A 92 10.75 -13.40 -6.47
CA VAL A 92 11.18 -14.68 -5.87
C VAL A 92 12.02 -14.45 -4.61
N THR A 93 12.94 -13.49 -4.63
CA THR A 93 13.76 -13.18 -3.45
C THR A 93 12.91 -12.54 -2.35
N GLY A 94 11.97 -11.67 -2.71
CA GLY A 94 11.01 -10.99 -1.83
C GLY A 94 10.01 -11.94 -1.17
N ILE A 95 9.78 -13.12 -1.74
CA ILE A 95 8.96 -14.18 -1.13
C ILE A 95 9.84 -15.10 -0.27
N LEU A 96 10.91 -15.66 -0.85
CA LEU A 96 11.69 -16.70 -0.19
C LEU A 96 12.46 -16.17 1.02
N LEU A 97 13.00 -14.95 0.94
CA LEU A 97 13.85 -14.41 1.99
C LEU A 97 13.04 -14.05 3.26
N PRO A 98 11.90 -13.33 3.20
CA PRO A 98 11.10 -13.07 4.40
C PRO A 98 10.51 -14.35 5.01
N ILE A 99 10.12 -15.34 4.21
CA ILE A 99 9.69 -16.64 4.73
C ILE A 99 10.83 -17.31 5.51
N ALA A 100 12.01 -17.43 4.89
CA ALA A 100 13.14 -18.11 5.52
C ALA A 100 13.59 -17.39 6.81
N LEU A 101 13.69 -16.06 6.78
CA LEU A 101 14.09 -15.26 7.93
C LEU A 101 13.02 -15.26 9.02
N GLY A 102 11.74 -15.09 8.66
CA GLY A 102 10.62 -15.11 9.60
C GLY A 102 10.46 -16.47 10.26
N PHE A 103 10.50 -17.55 9.47
CA PHE A 103 10.46 -18.93 9.98
C PHE A 103 11.62 -19.21 10.92
N GLY A 104 12.85 -18.85 10.53
CA GLY A 104 14.04 -19.04 11.34
C GLY A 104 13.99 -18.28 12.66
N ALA A 105 13.66 -16.99 12.61
CA ALA A 105 13.55 -16.14 13.80
C ALA A 105 12.47 -16.65 14.78
N LEU A 106 11.29 -17.01 14.29
CA LEU A 106 10.19 -17.49 15.13
C LEU A 106 10.45 -18.88 15.71
N THR A 107 11.11 -19.76 14.95
CA THR A 107 11.51 -21.08 15.47
C THR A 107 12.54 -20.93 16.59
N ILE A 108 13.51 -20.02 16.45
CA ILE A 108 14.47 -19.70 17.52
C ILE A 108 13.77 -19.10 18.75
N ALA A 109 12.73 -18.29 18.53
CA ALA A 109 11.90 -17.72 19.60
C ALA A 109 10.93 -18.74 20.25
N GLY A 110 10.95 -20.01 19.82
CA GLY A 110 10.19 -21.10 20.44
C GLY A 110 8.77 -21.29 19.91
N TYR A 111 8.40 -20.65 18.79
CA TYR A 111 7.11 -20.88 18.15
C TYR A 111 7.07 -22.23 17.42
N SER A 112 5.86 -22.79 17.28
CA SER A 112 5.67 -24.04 16.54
C SER A 112 6.03 -23.88 15.05
N PRO A 113 6.51 -24.92 14.35
CA PRO A 113 6.87 -24.82 12.94
C PRO A 113 5.73 -24.31 12.04
N SER A 114 4.47 -24.68 12.34
CA SER A 114 3.30 -24.19 11.61
C SER A 114 3.06 -22.71 11.84
N SER A 115 3.14 -22.22 13.07
CA SER A 115 3.01 -20.79 13.39
C SER A 115 4.16 -19.97 12.80
N SER A 116 5.40 -20.48 12.88
CA SER A 116 6.59 -19.86 12.31
C SER A 116 6.49 -19.72 10.80
N PHE A 117 6.01 -20.76 10.11
CA PHE A 117 5.83 -20.73 8.66
C PHE A 117 4.70 -19.78 8.27
N PHE A 118 3.57 -19.83 9.00
CA PHE A 118 2.42 -18.96 8.74
C PHE A 118 2.78 -17.48 8.89
N LEU A 119 3.43 -17.09 9.99
CA LEU A 119 3.88 -15.70 10.17
C LEU A 119 4.99 -15.32 9.18
N GLY A 120 5.93 -16.23 8.89
CA GLY A 120 6.97 -15.98 7.89
C GLY A 120 6.38 -15.70 6.49
N ALA A 121 5.38 -16.48 6.08
CA ALA A 121 4.63 -16.25 4.86
C ALA A 121 3.80 -14.95 4.91
N ALA A 122 3.24 -14.59 6.06
CA ALA A 122 2.49 -13.33 6.20
C ALA A 122 3.36 -12.09 5.93
N LEU A 123 4.70 -12.19 6.05
CA LEU A 123 5.63 -11.10 5.76
C LEU A 123 5.91 -10.89 4.26
N THR A 124 5.45 -11.76 3.36
CA THR A 124 5.74 -11.65 1.91
C THR A 124 4.74 -10.80 1.15
N ALA A 125 3.57 -10.53 1.72
CA ALA A 125 2.52 -9.78 1.03
C ALA A 125 2.97 -8.33 0.76
N THR A 126 3.04 -7.96 -0.51
CA THR A 126 3.42 -6.62 -0.98
C THR A 126 2.19 -5.85 -1.47
N SER A 127 2.16 -4.52 -1.32
CA SER A 127 1.09 -3.68 -1.86
C SER A 127 1.55 -2.94 -3.12
N VAL A 128 1.07 -3.39 -4.30
CA VAL A 128 1.31 -2.73 -5.59
C VAL A 128 0.78 -1.29 -5.57
N GLY A 129 -0.45 -1.08 -5.09
CA GLY A 129 -1.14 0.21 -5.18
C GLY A 129 -0.48 1.34 -4.40
N ILE A 130 -0.06 1.08 -3.16
CA ILE A 130 0.64 2.09 -2.36
C ILE A 130 2.02 2.40 -2.94
N THR A 131 2.75 1.36 -3.38
CA THR A 131 4.08 1.52 -3.96
C THR A 131 4.03 2.33 -5.25
N ALA A 132 3.09 2.00 -6.14
CA ALA A 132 2.89 2.74 -7.37
C ALA A 132 2.48 4.20 -7.10
N ARG A 133 1.56 4.44 -6.15
CA ARG A 133 1.19 5.80 -5.80
C ARG A 133 2.36 6.59 -5.22
N ALA A 134 3.17 5.99 -4.35
CA ALA A 134 4.35 6.65 -3.81
C ALA A 134 5.36 7.04 -4.92
N PHE A 135 5.60 6.16 -5.90
CA PHE A 135 6.41 6.52 -7.06
C PHE A 135 5.76 7.58 -7.95
N GLY A 136 4.43 7.58 -8.07
CA GLY A 136 3.66 8.60 -8.80
C GLY A 136 3.76 9.98 -8.15
N ASP A 137 3.55 10.06 -6.84
CA ASP A 137 3.69 11.28 -6.03
C ASP A 137 5.11 11.86 -6.18
N LEU A 138 6.12 11.00 -6.26
CA LEU A 138 7.52 11.37 -6.48
C LEU A 138 7.88 11.63 -7.96
N ARG A 139 6.94 11.49 -8.90
CA ARG A 139 7.15 11.59 -10.36
C ARG A 139 8.27 10.67 -10.87
N ALA A 140 8.38 9.50 -10.26
CA ALA A 140 9.47 8.54 -10.47
C ALA A 140 9.00 7.23 -11.14
N LEU A 141 7.75 7.13 -11.57
CA LEU A 141 7.18 5.93 -12.23
C LEU A 141 7.97 5.49 -13.47
N ALA A 142 8.54 6.43 -14.22
CA ALA A 142 9.33 6.13 -15.41
C ALA A 142 10.75 5.62 -15.10
N THR A 143 11.19 5.63 -13.85
CA THR A 143 12.54 5.19 -13.48
C THR A 143 12.70 3.68 -13.57
N LEU A 144 13.94 3.22 -13.82
CA LEU A 144 14.26 1.79 -13.88
C LEU A 144 13.85 1.05 -12.59
N ASN A 145 14.14 1.66 -11.42
CA ASN A 145 13.83 1.06 -10.13
C ASN A 145 12.32 0.94 -9.92
N ALA A 146 11.53 1.96 -10.26
CA ALA A 146 10.07 1.91 -10.16
C ALA A 146 9.49 0.81 -11.04
N ARG A 147 9.96 0.69 -12.29
CA ARG A 147 9.53 -0.39 -13.21
C ARG A 147 9.85 -1.78 -12.67
N ILE A 148 11.06 -1.98 -12.13
CA ILE A 148 11.45 -3.27 -11.54
C ILE A 148 10.55 -3.60 -10.35
N VAL A 149 10.35 -2.66 -9.43
CA VAL A 149 9.57 -2.85 -8.20
C VAL A 149 8.09 -3.09 -8.52
N ILE A 150 7.48 -2.30 -9.40
CA ILE A 150 6.08 -2.50 -9.79
C ILE A 150 5.92 -3.82 -10.54
N GLY A 151 6.86 -4.16 -11.44
CA GLY A 151 6.83 -5.44 -12.14
C GLY A 151 7.01 -6.64 -11.21
N ALA A 152 7.81 -6.50 -10.16
CA ALA A 152 7.96 -7.52 -9.13
C ALA A 152 6.66 -7.67 -8.33
N ALA A 153 6.05 -6.56 -7.93
CA ALA A 153 4.79 -6.56 -7.18
C ALA A 153 3.63 -7.17 -8.00
N VAL A 154 3.58 -6.94 -9.32
CA VAL A 154 2.61 -7.63 -10.21
C VAL A 154 2.89 -9.13 -10.30
N ALA A 155 4.16 -9.54 -10.30
CA ALA A 155 4.52 -10.96 -10.32
C ALA A 155 4.26 -11.66 -8.97
N ASP A 156 4.38 -10.94 -7.86
CA ASP A 156 4.06 -11.42 -6.51
C ASP A 156 2.54 -11.66 -6.32
N ASP A 157 1.69 -10.93 -7.04
CA ASP A 157 0.22 -11.02 -6.96
C ASP A 157 -0.40 -12.19 -7.78
N VAL A 158 0.40 -12.92 -8.58
CA VAL A 158 -0.03 -14.09 -9.40
C VAL A 158 0.28 -15.41 -8.71
#